data_AF-A0A815DTM0-F1
#
_entry.id   AF-A0A815DTM0-F1
#
_cell.length_a   1.000
_cell.length_b   1.000
_cell.length_c   1.000
_cell.angle_alpha   90.00
_cell.angle_beta   90.00
_cell.angle_gamma   90.00
#
_symmetry.space_group_name_H-M   'P 1'
#
loop_
_entity.id
_entity.type
_entity.pdbx_description
1 polymer ?
#
loop_
_entity_poly.entity_id
_entity_poly.type
_entity_poly.pdbx_seq_one_letter_code
_entity_poly.pdbx_strand_id
1 'polypeptide(L)'
;MLPFLIENIHDQINATQCDPDLIFSFRDCIKGKKIHKQSFLIQLYVDDIGVTNPIGPKKGQHKLTMVYFMLEDVPDPFRSMLQCIHLAAICYSKYLDNDEKIRKFYDPIVKELNDLQLTGLTINTFNSQLLFSFSAIAADNLAAHNVAGFQQTFSSGNFCRRCLIIYENRLIPLTDVHFIQRTYSQHEKCLQLLKNKPHIKSVFGVVGPSPLNDLHNFDPTTSFPGNAMHDFFEGN
;
A
#
# COMPACT_ATOMS: atom_id res chain seq x y z
N MET A 1 -25.75 -2.32 10.70
CA MET A 1 -24.38 -2.37 10.17
C MET A 1 -23.60 -1.11 10.50
N LEU A 2 -24.00 0.09 10.05
CA LEU A 2 -23.27 1.33 10.37
C LEU A 2 -23.10 1.62 11.88
N PRO A 3 -24.13 1.49 12.74
CA PRO A 3 -23.97 1.72 14.19
C PRO A 3 -22.93 0.79 14.83
N PHE A 4 -22.89 -0.47 14.38
CA PHE A 4 -21.95 -1.48 14.86
C PHE A 4 -20.50 -1.16 14.43
N LEU A 5 -20.30 -0.63 13.22
CA LEU A 5 -18.99 -0.18 12.78
C LEU A 5 -18.53 1.05 13.59
N ILE A 6 -19.44 1.99 13.88
CA ILE A 6 -19.13 3.16 14.71
C ILE A 6 -18.78 2.74 16.15
N GLU A 7 -19.51 1.78 16.71
CA GLU A 7 -19.21 1.20 18.02
C GLU A 7 -17.82 0.56 18.04
N ASN A 8 -17.50 -0.28 17.05
CA ASN A 8 -16.17 -0.89 16.92
C ASN A 8 -15.05 0.16 16.81
N ILE A 9 -15.27 1.26 16.08
CA ILE A 9 -14.32 2.38 16.00
C ILE A 9 -14.10 2.99 17.39
N HIS A 10 -15.18 3.24 18.16
CA HIS A 10 -15.05 3.78 19.50
C HIS A 10 -14.33 2.82 20.44
N ASP A 11 -14.61 1.53 20.37
CA ASP A 11 -13.93 0.51 21.18
C ASP A 11 -12.44 0.46 20.89
N GLN A 12 -12.06 0.48 19.60
CA GLN A 12 -10.65 0.57 19.19
C GLN A 12 -9.98 1.84 19.74
N ILE A 13 -10.63 3.01 19.57
CA ILE A 13 -10.10 4.30 20.07
C ILE A 13 -9.93 4.31 21.59
N ASN A 14 -10.85 3.68 22.32
CA ASN A 14 -10.79 3.61 23.78
C ASN A 14 -9.71 2.65 24.26
N ALA A 15 -9.56 1.49 23.60
CA ALA A 15 -8.52 0.51 23.94
C ALA A 15 -7.10 1.12 23.87
N THR A 16 -6.81 1.89 22.82
CA THR A 16 -5.51 2.54 22.63
C THR A 16 -5.25 3.69 23.61
N GLN A 17 -6.30 4.34 24.13
CA GLN A 17 -6.12 5.40 25.14
C GLN A 17 -5.71 4.84 26.50
N CYS A 18 -6.00 3.57 26.79
CA CYS A 18 -5.66 2.94 28.06
C CYS A 18 -4.16 2.67 28.21
N ASP A 19 -3.45 2.40 27.11
CA ASP A 19 -2.00 2.19 27.10
C ASP A 19 -1.42 2.58 25.73
N PRO A 20 -0.62 3.67 25.64
CA PRO A 20 -0.05 4.13 24.38
C PRO A 20 1.07 3.22 23.85
N ASP A 21 1.59 2.30 24.66
CA ASP A 21 2.57 1.31 24.21
C ASP A 21 1.90 0.09 23.54
N LEU A 22 0.56 0.01 23.58
CA LEU A 22 -0.21 -1.06 22.97
C LEU A 22 -0.86 -0.60 21.65
N ILE A 23 -0.78 -1.47 20.65
CA ILE A 23 -1.33 -1.27 19.31
C ILE A 23 -2.40 -2.34 19.12
N PHE A 24 -3.67 -1.94 19.08
CA PHE A 24 -4.82 -2.84 18.99
C PHE A 24 -5.51 -2.78 17.62
N SER A 25 -5.18 -1.78 16.80
CA SER A 25 -5.78 -1.59 15.49
C SER A 25 -4.84 -0.87 14.52
N PHE A 26 -5.12 -0.95 13.22
CA PHE A 26 -4.42 -0.15 12.22
C PHE A 26 -4.60 1.37 12.45
N ARG A 27 -5.65 1.80 13.19
CA ARG A 27 -5.83 3.20 13.60
C ARG A 27 -4.74 3.69 14.55
N ASP A 28 -4.07 2.77 15.25
CA ASP A 28 -2.95 3.07 16.14
C ASP A 28 -1.63 3.13 15.35
N CYS A 29 -1.63 2.51 14.18
CA CYS A 29 -0.48 2.25 13.33
C CYS A 29 -0.47 3.13 12.08
N ILE A 30 -0.54 4.44 12.25
CA ILE A 30 -0.24 5.38 11.16
C ILE A 30 0.96 6.21 11.58
N LYS A 31 2.17 5.85 11.13
CA LYS A 31 3.32 6.76 10.92
C LYS A 31 3.36 8.06 11.77
N GLY A 32 3.08 8.03 13.07
CA GLY A 32 2.90 9.22 13.90
C GLY A 32 1.85 10.27 13.46
N LYS A 33 0.79 9.95 12.70
CA LYS A 33 -0.28 10.91 12.36
C LYS A 33 -1.68 10.38 12.65
N LYS A 34 -2.39 11.10 13.52
CA LYS A 34 -3.80 10.89 13.86
C LYS A 34 -4.66 11.07 12.62
N ILE A 35 -5.05 9.98 11.98
CA ILE A 35 -6.16 10.00 11.03
C ILE A 35 -7.40 10.47 11.80
N HIS A 36 -8.22 11.30 11.16
CA HIS A 36 -9.37 11.98 11.77
C HIS A 36 -10.14 10.99 12.65
N LYS A 37 -10.42 11.36 13.92
CA LYS A 37 -10.96 10.45 14.95
C LYS A 37 -12.26 9.72 14.56
N GLN A 38 -12.90 10.10 13.45
CA GLN A 38 -14.22 9.64 13.01
C GLN A 38 -14.27 9.28 11.51
N SER A 39 -13.13 9.16 10.82
CA SER A 39 -13.13 8.69 9.41
C SER A 39 -12.95 7.17 9.34
N PHE A 40 -13.62 6.52 8.40
CA PHE A 40 -13.44 5.10 8.10
C PHE A 40 -12.13 4.85 7.36
N LEU A 41 -11.41 3.80 7.72
CA LEU A 41 -10.15 3.43 7.10
C LEU A 41 -10.36 2.53 5.87
N ILE A 42 -9.79 2.93 4.74
CA ILE A 42 -9.77 2.16 3.49
C ILE A 42 -8.34 1.65 3.26
N GLN A 43 -8.21 0.33 3.23
CA GLN A 43 -7.00 -0.37 2.81
C GLN A 43 -7.14 -0.81 1.36
N LEU A 44 -6.10 -0.64 0.56
CA LEU A 44 -6.00 -1.27 -0.75
C LEU A 44 -5.21 -2.58 -0.67
N TYR A 45 -5.55 -3.52 -1.55
CA TYR A 45 -4.78 -4.74 -1.77
C TYR A 45 -4.52 -4.91 -3.27
N VAL A 46 -3.26 -5.07 -3.64
CA VAL A 46 -2.84 -5.26 -5.05
C VAL A 46 -2.28 -6.66 -5.21
N ASP A 47 -2.85 -7.41 -6.14
CA ASP A 47 -2.45 -8.77 -6.44
C ASP A 47 -2.52 -9.02 -7.95
N ASP A 48 -1.70 -9.94 -8.42
CA ASP A 48 -1.66 -10.37 -9.80
C ASP A 48 -2.06 -11.84 -9.90
N ILE A 49 -3.25 -12.12 -10.43
CA ILE A 49 -3.73 -13.49 -10.60
C ILE A 49 -3.41 -14.05 -11.99
N GLY A 50 -2.95 -15.29 -12.05
CA GLY A 50 -2.86 -16.04 -13.31
C GLY A 50 -4.16 -16.79 -13.58
N VAL A 51 -4.85 -16.52 -14.69
CA VAL A 51 -6.12 -17.21 -15.03
C VAL A 51 -5.94 -18.54 -15.76
N THR A 52 -4.70 -18.88 -16.12
CA THR A 52 -4.35 -20.14 -16.79
C THR A 52 -3.76 -21.16 -15.84
N ASN A 53 -3.67 -22.42 -16.30
CA ASN A 53 -3.00 -23.50 -15.56
C ASN A 53 -1.63 -23.01 -15.01
N PRO A 54 -1.45 -22.99 -13.68
CA PRO A 54 -0.25 -22.48 -13.03
C PRO A 54 1.00 -23.35 -13.24
N ILE A 55 0.89 -24.48 -13.95
CA ILE A 55 1.99 -25.39 -14.26
C ILE A 55 2.28 -25.42 -15.77
N GLY A 56 1.37 -24.90 -16.60
CA GLY A 56 1.48 -24.98 -18.05
C GLY A 56 2.47 -23.97 -18.66
N PRO A 57 2.89 -24.18 -19.93
CA PRO A 57 3.84 -23.31 -20.64
C PRO A 57 3.32 -21.88 -20.85
N LYS A 58 2.02 -21.63 -20.62
CA LYS A 58 1.36 -20.34 -20.76
C LYS A 58 1.04 -19.66 -19.41
N LYS A 59 1.57 -20.16 -18.29
CA LYS A 59 1.31 -19.66 -16.92
C LYS A 59 1.28 -18.14 -16.77
N GLY A 60 2.14 -17.42 -17.50
CA GLY A 60 2.26 -15.95 -17.44
C GLY A 60 1.54 -15.18 -18.55
N GLN A 61 0.91 -15.84 -19.54
CA GLN A 61 0.33 -15.13 -20.69
C GLN A 61 -0.93 -14.34 -20.36
N HIS A 62 -1.69 -14.81 -19.38
CA HIS A 62 -2.97 -14.24 -18.98
C HIS A 62 -2.94 -13.92 -17.48
N LYS A 63 -2.03 -13.02 -17.09
CA LYS A 63 -2.01 -12.45 -15.74
C LYS A 63 -2.91 -11.21 -15.69
N LEU A 64 -3.68 -11.08 -14.62
CA LEU A 64 -4.56 -9.94 -14.36
C LEU A 64 -4.06 -9.23 -13.10
N THR A 65 -3.84 -7.93 -13.20
CA THR A 65 -3.62 -7.07 -12.03
C THR A 65 -4.97 -6.67 -11.47
N MET A 66 -5.14 -6.92 -10.17
CA MET A 66 -6.37 -6.64 -9.43
C MET A 66 -6.05 -5.69 -8.29
N VAL A 67 -6.88 -4.66 -8.14
CA VAL A 67 -6.86 -3.77 -6.98
C VAL A 67 -8.15 -3.98 -6.23
N TYR A 68 -8.05 -4.43 -4.99
CA TYR A 68 -9.16 -4.56 -4.07
C TYR A 68 -9.12 -3.46 -3.02
N PHE A 69 -10.24 -3.23 -2.37
CA PHE A 69 -10.32 -2.43 -1.15
C PHE A 69 -11.09 -3.15 -0.05
N MET A 70 -10.75 -2.82 1.18
CA MET A 70 -11.40 -3.31 2.40
C MET A 70 -11.56 -2.14 3.38
N LEU A 71 -12.58 -2.22 4.23
CA LEU A 71 -12.72 -1.32 5.37
C LEU A 71 -12.05 -1.94 6.59
N GLU A 72 -11.03 -1.28 7.14
CA GLU A 72 -10.33 -1.81 8.32
C GLU A 72 -11.18 -1.75 9.59
N ASP A 73 -12.24 -0.94 9.58
CA ASP A 73 -13.17 -0.80 10.72
C ASP A 73 -14.18 -1.92 10.87
N VAL A 74 -14.23 -2.82 9.89
CA VAL A 74 -14.95 -4.08 10.04
C VAL A 74 -14.26 -4.87 11.15
N PRO A 75 -15.00 -5.40 12.14
CA PRO A 75 -14.39 -6.16 13.23
C PRO A 75 -13.61 -7.37 12.74
N ASP A 76 -12.55 -7.71 13.48
CA ASP A 76 -11.55 -8.71 13.09
C ASP A 76 -12.12 -10.06 12.61
N PRO A 77 -13.18 -10.63 13.23
CA PRO A 77 -13.74 -11.91 12.77
C PRO A 77 -14.33 -11.85 11.37
N PHE A 78 -14.75 -10.66 10.92
CA PHE A 78 -15.41 -10.45 9.64
C PHE A 78 -14.49 -9.85 8.58
N ARG A 79 -13.42 -9.15 8.99
CA ARG A 79 -12.54 -8.40 8.08
C ARG A 79 -11.93 -9.29 6.99
N SER A 80 -11.63 -10.54 7.33
CA SER A 80 -11.04 -11.52 6.39
C SER A 80 -12.08 -12.30 5.56
N MET A 81 -13.37 -12.05 5.74
CA MET A 81 -14.41 -12.70 4.93
C MET A 81 -14.41 -12.13 3.51
N LEU A 82 -14.54 -13.00 2.50
CA LEU A 82 -14.55 -12.60 1.09
C LEU A 82 -15.59 -11.52 0.76
N GLN A 83 -16.72 -11.51 1.46
CA GLN A 83 -17.77 -10.50 1.29
C GLN A 83 -17.37 -9.07 1.72
N CYS A 84 -16.28 -8.93 2.48
CA CYS A 84 -15.71 -7.65 2.92
C CYS A 84 -14.52 -7.19 2.06
N ILE A 85 -14.19 -7.95 1.00
CA ILE A 85 -13.12 -7.65 0.06
C ILE A 85 -13.76 -7.28 -1.28
N HIS A 86 -13.59 -6.03 -1.69
CA HIS A 86 -14.29 -5.48 -2.85
C HIS A 86 -13.31 -5.15 -3.97
N LEU A 87 -13.66 -5.50 -5.21
CA LEU A 87 -12.83 -5.18 -6.38
C LEU A 87 -12.99 -3.69 -6.73
N ALA A 88 -11.90 -2.94 -6.77
CA ALA A 88 -11.85 -1.56 -7.25
C ALA A 88 -11.47 -1.48 -8.73
N ALA A 89 -10.47 -2.25 -9.16
CA ALA A 89 -9.98 -2.20 -10.54
C ALA A 89 -9.39 -3.54 -10.99
N ILE A 90 -9.44 -3.79 -12.30
CA ILE A 90 -8.86 -4.97 -12.94
C ILE A 90 -8.33 -4.61 -14.33
N CYS A 91 -7.16 -5.12 -14.69
CA CYS A 91 -6.65 -5.09 -16.06
C CYS A 91 -5.74 -6.28 -16.35
N TYR A 92 -5.42 -6.51 -17.62
CA TYR A 92 -4.32 -7.41 -17.96
C TYR A 92 -2.99 -6.85 -17.45
N SER A 93 -2.17 -7.64 -16.75
CA SER A 93 -0.89 -7.15 -16.22
C SER A 93 0.04 -6.64 -17.34
N LYS A 94 -0.01 -7.27 -18.54
CA LYS A 94 0.73 -6.82 -19.73
C LYS A 94 0.30 -5.45 -20.27
N TYR A 95 -0.86 -4.94 -19.87
CA TYR A 95 -1.30 -3.58 -20.22
C TYR A 95 -0.46 -2.55 -19.46
N LEU A 96 -0.02 -2.86 -18.25
CA LEU A 96 0.77 -2.00 -17.37
C LEU A 96 2.27 -2.06 -17.73
N ASP A 97 2.59 -1.84 -19.00
CA ASP A 97 3.94 -1.97 -19.56
C ASP A 97 4.77 -0.66 -19.55
N ASN A 98 4.16 0.45 -19.14
CA ASN A 98 4.81 1.75 -19.02
C ASN A 98 4.10 2.66 -18.01
N ASP A 99 4.81 3.70 -17.57
CA ASP A 99 4.36 4.63 -16.53
C ASP A 99 3.06 5.37 -16.89
N GLU A 100 2.83 5.70 -18.16
CA GLU A 100 1.61 6.39 -18.60
C GLU A 100 0.38 5.51 -18.40
N LYS A 101 0.45 4.25 -18.84
CA LYS A 101 -0.66 3.28 -18.67
C LYS A 101 -0.85 2.90 -17.21
N ILE A 102 0.24 2.77 -16.44
CA ILE A 102 0.18 2.54 -14.99
C ILE A 102 -0.55 3.72 -14.31
N ARG A 103 -0.15 4.96 -14.59
CA ARG A 103 -0.81 6.14 -14.03
C ARG A 103 -2.28 6.19 -14.42
N LYS A 104 -2.60 5.97 -15.70
CA LYS A 104 -3.98 5.94 -16.19
C LYS A 104 -4.85 4.89 -15.50
N PHE A 105 -4.28 3.75 -15.12
CA PHE A 105 -4.99 2.68 -14.41
C PHE A 105 -5.31 3.08 -12.95
N TYR A 106 -4.39 3.74 -12.25
CA TYR A 106 -4.57 4.14 -10.85
C TYR A 106 -5.27 5.50 -10.67
N ASP A 107 -5.27 6.38 -11.68
CA ASP A 107 -5.83 7.73 -11.62
C ASP A 107 -7.30 7.77 -11.11
N PRO A 108 -8.21 6.90 -11.57
CA PRO A 108 -9.59 6.87 -11.07
C PRO A 108 -9.64 6.52 -9.57
N ILE A 109 -8.82 5.58 -9.12
CA ILE A 109 -8.76 5.15 -7.70
C ILE A 109 -8.26 6.31 -6.84
N VAL A 110 -7.18 6.99 -7.28
CA VAL A 110 -6.64 8.15 -6.56
C VAL A 110 -7.67 9.26 -6.44
N LYS A 111 -8.40 9.55 -7.52
CA LYS A 111 -9.44 10.58 -7.54
C LYS A 111 -10.60 10.25 -6.59
N GLU A 112 -11.11 9.02 -6.65
CA GLU A 112 -12.21 8.58 -5.78
C GLU A 112 -11.80 8.57 -4.30
N LEU A 113 -10.62 8.05 -3.97
CA LEU A 113 -10.12 8.07 -2.60
C LEU A 113 -9.91 9.51 -2.10
N ASN A 114 -9.37 10.41 -2.92
CA ASN A 114 -9.24 11.82 -2.55
C ASN A 114 -10.61 12.47 -2.31
N ASP A 115 -11.62 12.18 -3.14
CA ASP A 115 -12.98 12.67 -2.92
C ASP A 115 -13.55 12.14 -1.60
N LEU A 116 -13.48 10.83 -1.36
CA LEU A 116 -13.92 10.20 -0.10
C LEU A 116 -13.18 10.75 1.14
N GLN A 117 -11.93 11.17 1.00
CA GLN A 117 -11.14 11.78 2.08
C GLN A 117 -11.48 13.24 2.35
N LEU A 118 -11.86 14.00 1.33
CA LEU A 118 -12.08 15.45 1.42
C LEU A 118 -13.57 15.81 1.58
N THR A 119 -14.43 15.13 0.84
CA THR A 119 -15.88 15.38 0.78
C THR A 119 -16.68 14.27 1.45
N GLY A 120 -16.16 13.04 1.50
CA GLY A 120 -16.86 11.91 2.14
C GLY A 120 -18.12 11.48 1.40
N LEU A 121 -18.91 10.62 2.05
CA LEU A 121 -20.15 10.07 1.52
C LEU A 121 -21.34 10.50 2.38
N THR A 122 -22.33 11.15 1.76
CA THR A 122 -23.59 11.48 2.44
C THR A 122 -24.55 10.30 2.33
N ILE A 123 -24.96 9.73 3.47
CA ILE A 123 -25.98 8.68 3.51
C ILE A 123 -27.31 9.30 3.95
N ASN A 124 -28.22 9.46 2.99
CA ASN A 124 -29.53 10.09 3.20
C ASN A 124 -30.33 9.44 4.35
N THR A 125 -30.24 8.12 4.50
CA THR A 125 -30.95 7.37 5.56
C THR A 125 -30.53 7.78 6.98
N PHE A 126 -29.30 8.26 7.17
CA PHE A 126 -28.76 8.63 8.48
C PHE A 126 -28.54 10.14 8.64
N ASN A 127 -28.87 10.93 7.61
CA ASN A 127 -28.58 12.37 7.53
C ASN A 127 -27.17 12.73 8.03
N SER A 128 -26.20 11.86 7.71
CA SER A 128 -24.85 11.90 8.23
C SER A 128 -23.85 11.81 7.09
N GLN A 129 -22.78 12.59 7.20
CA GLN A 129 -21.64 12.58 6.29
C GLN A 129 -20.57 11.65 6.88
N LEU A 130 -20.20 10.61 6.14
CA LEU A 130 -19.13 9.70 6.52
C LEU A 130 -17.85 10.12 5.79
N LEU A 131 -16.79 10.38 6.55
CA LEU A 131 -15.47 10.63 5.98
C LEU A 131 -14.69 9.31 5.91
N PHE A 132 -13.79 9.23 4.94
CA PHE A 132 -12.89 8.09 4.80
C PHE A 132 -11.43 8.54 4.85
N SER A 133 -10.52 7.60 5.02
CA SER A 133 -9.08 7.83 5.04
C SER A 133 -8.37 6.62 4.49
N PHE A 134 -7.45 6.85 3.58
CA PHE A 134 -6.52 5.84 3.10
C PHE A 134 -5.58 5.43 4.23
N SER A 135 -5.44 4.12 4.45
CA SER A 135 -4.54 3.56 5.46
C SER A 135 -3.22 3.06 4.84
N ALA A 136 -3.30 2.04 4.00
CA ALA A 136 -2.16 1.29 3.50
C ALA A 136 -2.50 0.51 2.22
N ILE A 137 -1.46 -0.03 1.59
CA ILE A 137 -1.53 -0.90 0.42
C ILE A 137 -0.82 -2.19 0.74
N ALA A 138 -1.57 -3.26 0.92
CA ALA A 138 -1.01 -4.59 0.98
C ALA A 138 -0.72 -5.08 -0.44
N ALA A 139 0.46 -5.65 -0.65
CA ALA A 139 0.89 -6.19 -1.92
C ALA A 139 2.05 -7.17 -1.67
N ASP A 140 2.32 -8.07 -2.62
CA ASP A 140 3.58 -8.81 -2.63
C ASP A 140 4.79 -7.86 -2.83
N ASN A 141 6.01 -8.35 -2.63
CA ASN A 141 7.21 -7.50 -2.73
C ASN A 141 7.40 -6.91 -4.13
N LEU A 142 7.04 -7.64 -5.18
CA LEU A 142 7.23 -7.20 -6.56
C LEU A 142 6.25 -6.08 -6.95
N ALA A 143 4.97 -6.24 -6.61
CA ALA A 143 3.91 -5.26 -6.83
C ALA A 143 4.10 -4.04 -5.94
N ALA A 144 4.47 -4.21 -4.66
CA ALA A 144 4.78 -3.10 -3.77
C ALA A 144 5.91 -2.22 -4.34
N HIS A 145 6.99 -2.84 -4.84
CA HIS A 145 8.09 -2.10 -5.48
C HIS A 145 7.64 -1.38 -6.75
N ASN A 146 6.88 -2.05 -7.61
CA ASN A 146 6.37 -1.46 -8.85
C ASN A 146 5.51 -0.21 -8.56
N VAL A 147 4.49 -0.35 -7.71
CA VAL A 147 3.56 0.75 -7.41
C VAL A 147 4.22 1.84 -6.59
N ALA A 148 5.20 1.53 -5.73
CA ALA A 148 5.92 2.55 -4.95
C ALA A 148 7.03 3.28 -5.75
N GLY A 149 7.33 2.87 -6.99
CA GLY A 149 8.39 3.50 -7.78
C GLY A 149 9.81 3.07 -7.40
N PHE A 150 9.97 1.86 -6.85
CA PHE A 150 11.28 1.25 -6.57
C PHE A 150 11.66 0.21 -7.63
N GLN A 151 12.95 -0.08 -7.73
CA GLN A 151 13.48 -1.12 -8.60
C GLN A 151 12.87 -2.48 -8.26
N GLN A 152 12.60 -3.28 -9.28
CA GLN A 152 12.07 -4.65 -9.13
C GLN A 152 13.18 -5.71 -9.22
N THR A 153 14.44 -5.29 -9.13
CA THR A 153 15.60 -6.18 -9.04
C THR A 153 15.99 -6.33 -7.57
N PHE A 154 15.84 -7.55 -7.06
CA PHE A 154 16.13 -7.90 -5.66
C PHE A 154 17.53 -8.48 -5.44
N SER A 155 18.30 -8.63 -6.52
CA SER A 155 19.63 -9.24 -6.52
C SER A 155 20.79 -8.24 -6.65
N SER A 156 20.55 -6.94 -6.52
CA SER A 156 21.57 -5.90 -6.65
C SER A 156 21.14 -4.55 -6.05
N GLY A 157 22.12 -3.69 -5.73
CA GLY A 157 21.88 -2.32 -5.30
C GLY A 157 21.02 -2.18 -4.04
N ASN A 158 20.27 -1.08 -3.94
CA ASN A 158 19.36 -0.84 -2.82
C ASN A 158 17.99 -1.46 -3.07
N PHE A 159 17.91 -2.77 -2.85
CA PHE A 159 16.73 -3.58 -3.15
C PHE A 159 15.58 -3.46 -2.14
N CYS A 160 15.80 -2.89 -0.95
CA CYS A 160 14.76 -2.79 0.07
C CYS A 160 13.95 -1.50 -0.07
N ARG A 161 12.60 -1.57 -0.03
CA ARG A 161 11.71 -0.38 0.04
C ARG A 161 11.64 0.32 1.41
N ARG A 162 12.18 -0.30 2.46
CA ARG A 162 12.12 0.23 3.84
C ARG A 162 13.40 0.90 4.31
N CYS A 163 14.55 0.40 3.87
CA CYS A 163 15.85 0.90 4.29
C CYS A 163 16.82 1.06 3.10
N LEU A 164 17.96 1.70 3.37
CA LEU A 164 19.03 1.94 2.40
C LEU A 164 20.11 0.85 2.42
N ILE A 165 19.78 -0.38 2.84
CA ILE A 165 20.72 -1.50 2.74
C ILE A 165 21.07 -1.76 1.27
N ILE A 166 22.32 -2.18 1.02
CA ILE A 166 22.79 -2.63 -0.28
C ILE A 166 22.82 -4.16 -0.33
N TYR A 167 22.64 -4.74 -1.50
CA TYR A 167 22.55 -6.19 -1.69
C TYR A 167 23.76 -6.97 -1.14
N GLU A 168 24.95 -6.38 -1.22
CA GLU A 168 26.20 -6.92 -0.69
C GLU A 168 26.12 -7.16 0.82
N ASN A 169 25.32 -6.35 1.53
CA ASN A 169 25.17 -6.38 2.98
C ASN A 169 23.97 -7.19 3.46
N ARG A 170 23.21 -7.85 2.57
CA ARG A 170 21.94 -8.53 2.93
C ARG A 170 22.08 -9.69 3.92
N LEU A 171 23.27 -10.27 4.03
CA LEU A 171 23.55 -11.41 4.92
C LEU A 171 24.16 -10.99 6.25
N ILE A 172 24.35 -9.68 6.48
CA ILE A 172 24.84 -9.19 7.77
C ILE A 172 23.75 -9.50 8.82
N PRO A 173 24.10 -10.11 9.97
CA PRO A 173 23.15 -10.36 11.05
C PRO A 173 22.42 -9.10 11.47
N LEU A 174 21.13 -9.22 11.83
CA LEU A 174 20.32 -8.07 12.25
C LEU A 174 20.94 -7.28 13.42
N THR A 175 21.71 -7.95 14.27
CA THR A 175 22.45 -7.33 15.40
C THR A 175 23.55 -6.39 14.94
N ASP A 176 24.08 -6.61 13.74
CA ASP A 176 25.28 -5.96 13.22
C ASP A 176 24.94 -5.00 12.06
N VAL A 177 23.66 -4.94 11.65
CA VAL A 177 23.18 -4.01 10.62
C VAL A 177 22.69 -2.72 11.25
N HIS A 178 23.27 -1.60 10.81
CA HIS A 178 22.65 -0.29 11.03
C HIS A 178 21.62 0.00 9.94
N PHE A 179 20.34 -0.13 10.28
CA PHE A 179 19.25 0.15 9.35
C PHE A 179 19.01 1.66 9.21
N ILE A 180 19.42 2.23 8.09
CA ILE A 180 19.02 3.59 7.72
C ILE A 180 17.65 3.49 7.02
N GLN A 181 16.59 3.86 7.75
CA GLN A 181 15.23 3.88 7.22
C GLN A 181 15.10 4.94 6.12
N ARG A 182 14.35 4.62 5.07
CA ARG A 182 14.00 5.58 4.03
C ARG A 182 13.01 6.61 4.56
N THR A 183 13.11 7.83 4.05
CA THR A 183 12.16 8.90 4.35
C THR A 183 11.56 9.45 3.05
N TYR A 184 10.35 9.98 3.14
CA TYR A 184 9.69 10.66 2.03
C TYR A 184 10.59 11.76 1.41
N SER A 185 11.23 12.59 2.24
CA SER A 185 12.13 13.65 1.77
C SER A 185 13.34 13.11 0.98
N GLN A 186 13.92 11.98 1.39
CA GLN A 186 14.99 11.34 0.62
C GLN A 186 14.47 10.78 -0.70
N HIS A 187 13.28 10.18 -0.71
CA HIS A 187 12.65 9.67 -1.92
C HIS A 187 12.42 10.79 -2.94
N GLU A 188 11.87 11.93 -2.53
CA GLU A 188 11.69 13.12 -3.37
C GLU A 188 13.02 13.64 -3.97
N LYS A 189 14.10 13.66 -3.18
CA LYS A 189 15.44 14.02 -3.69
C LYS A 189 15.93 13.04 -4.77
N CYS A 190 15.64 11.74 -4.62
CA CYS A 190 15.99 10.75 -5.65
C CYS A 190 15.22 11.02 -6.95
N LEU A 191 13.92 11.33 -6.86
CA LEU A 191 13.10 11.68 -8.03
C LEU A 191 13.62 12.94 -8.75
N GLN A 192 14.02 13.97 -8.00
CA GLN A 192 14.63 15.18 -8.57
C GLN A 192 15.94 14.87 -9.30
N LEU A 193 16.78 13.99 -8.74
CA LEU A 193 18.03 13.57 -9.38
C LEU A 193 17.78 12.78 -10.67
N LEU A 194 16.81 11.87 -10.68
CA LEU A 194 16.40 11.11 -11.87
C LEU A 194 15.89 12.04 -12.98
N LYS A 195 15.07 13.03 -12.62
CA LYS A 195 14.56 14.05 -13.56
C LYS A 195 15.69 14.86 -14.20
N ASN A 196 16.72 15.20 -13.41
CA ASN A 196 17.87 15.99 -13.88
C ASN A 196 18.92 15.16 -14.63
N LYS A 197 18.94 13.84 -14.46
CA LYS A 197 19.92 12.92 -15.06
C LYS A 197 19.21 11.72 -15.71
N PRO A 198 18.59 11.90 -16.89
CA PRO A 198 17.72 10.88 -17.50
C PRO A 198 18.44 9.59 -17.93
N HIS A 199 19.77 9.59 -17.98
CA HIS A 199 20.59 8.41 -18.25
C HIS A 199 20.74 7.49 -17.02
N ILE A 200 20.45 7.99 -15.81
CA ILE A 200 20.46 7.19 -14.59
C ILE A 200 19.12 6.47 -14.47
N LYS A 201 19.17 5.13 -14.37
CA LYS A 201 17.97 4.29 -14.26
C LYS A 201 17.42 4.15 -12.84
N SER A 202 18.27 4.38 -11.82
CA SER A 202 17.91 4.23 -10.42
C SER A 202 18.82 5.07 -9.53
N VAL A 203 18.26 5.68 -8.48
CA VAL A 203 19.01 6.38 -7.43
C VAL A 203 18.58 5.79 -6.09
N PHE A 204 19.51 5.13 -5.39
CA PHE A 204 19.22 4.37 -4.16
C PHE A 204 18.01 3.43 -4.30
N GLY A 205 17.85 2.78 -5.45
CA GLY A 205 16.75 1.85 -5.70
C GLY A 205 15.43 2.54 -6.09
N VAL A 206 15.33 3.86 -6.07
CA VAL A 206 14.18 4.60 -6.63
C VAL A 206 14.35 4.67 -8.14
N VAL A 207 13.31 4.33 -8.89
CA VAL A 207 13.32 4.32 -10.37
C VAL A 207 12.40 5.36 -10.98
N GLY A 208 11.37 5.79 -10.26
CA GLY A 208 10.38 6.74 -10.77
C GLY A 208 9.34 7.11 -9.72
N PRO A 209 8.44 8.06 -10.03
CA PRO A 209 7.36 8.43 -9.13
C PRO A 209 6.33 7.30 -9.02
N SER A 210 5.67 7.18 -7.87
CA SER A 210 4.51 6.31 -7.74
C SER A 210 3.32 6.89 -8.51
N PRO A 211 2.48 6.06 -9.17
CA PRO A 211 1.19 6.50 -9.71
C PRO A 211 0.22 6.99 -8.62
N LEU A 212 0.51 6.75 -7.35
CA LEU A 212 -0.30 7.15 -6.20
C LEU A 212 0.22 8.41 -5.50
N ASN A 213 1.22 9.09 -6.05
CA ASN A 213 1.81 10.29 -5.44
C ASN A 213 0.79 11.42 -5.21
N ASP A 214 -0.28 11.47 -5.99
CA ASP A 214 -1.35 12.47 -5.87
C ASP A 214 -2.41 12.07 -4.80
N LEU A 215 -2.31 10.89 -4.19
CA LEU A 215 -3.20 10.42 -3.13
C LEU A 215 -2.85 11.10 -1.80
N HIS A 216 -3.84 11.74 -1.17
CA HIS A 216 -3.64 12.37 0.13
C HIS A 216 -3.32 11.31 1.21
N ASN A 217 -2.34 11.62 2.07
CA ASN A 217 -1.76 10.74 3.09
C ASN A 217 -0.95 9.52 2.55
N PHE A 218 -0.57 9.53 1.27
CA PHE A 218 0.32 8.52 0.72
C PHE A 218 1.81 8.85 0.93
N ASP A 219 2.62 7.83 1.22
CA ASP A 219 4.09 7.91 1.19
C ASP A 219 4.64 6.54 0.73
N PRO A 220 5.35 6.48 -0.42
CA PRO A 220 5.84 5.23 -1.00
C PRO A 220 6.80 4.45 -0.07
N THR A 221 7.46 5.11 0.88
CA THR A 221 8.41 4.48 1.81
C THR A 221 7.74 3.75 2.96
N THR A 222 6.46 4.04 3.22
CA THR A 222 5.79 3.63 4.46
C THR A 222 4.35 3.18 4.26
N SER A 223 3.71 3.44 3.12
CA SER A 223 2.32 3.03 2.81
C SER A 223 2.19 1.57 2.36
N PHE A 224 3.30 0.85 2.20
CA PHE A 224 3.33 -0.56 1.81
C PHE A 224 3.83 -1.43 2.98
N PRO A 225 2.94 -1.92 3.87
CA PRO A 225 3.27 -2.89 4.91
C PRO A 225 3.98 -4.14 4.36
N GLY A 226 4.64 -4.88 5.26
CA GLY A 226 5.17 -6.21 4.92
C GLY A 226 3.98 -7.14 4.72
N ASN A 227 4.12 -8.11 3.85
CA ASN A 227 3.07 -9.08 3.59
C ASN A 227 3.51 -10.40 4.20
N ALA A 228 3.06 -10.67 5.44
CA ALA A 228 3.49 -11.85 6.18
C ALA A 228 3.28 -13.15 5.39
N MET A 229 2.24 -13.23 4.57
CA MET A 229 1.98 -14.43 3.78
C MET A 229 3.08 -14.65 2.73
N HIS A 230 3.37 -13.62 1.93
CA HIS A 230 4.37 -13.68 0.88
C HIS A 230 5.82 -13.62 1.43
N ASP A 231 6.06 -12.90 2.52
CA ASP A 231 7.39 -12.72 3.09
C ASP A 231 7.83 -13.99 3.85
N PHE A 232 6.96 -14.61 4.65
CA PHE A 232 7.32 -15.80 5.43
C PHE A 232 7.08 -17.13 4.70
N PHE A 233 5.99 -17.27 3.94
CA PHE A 233 5.62 -18.58 3.36
C PHE A 233 6.07 -18.74 1.90
N GLU A 234 6.27 -17.64 1.16
CA GLU A 234 6.72 -17.72 -0.24
C GLU A 234 8.20 -17.38 -0.44
N GLY A 235 8.88 -16.85 0.59
CA GLY A 235 10.33 -16.65 0.59
C GLY A 235 10.80 -15.49 -0.28
N ASN A 236 10.15 -14.32 -0.14
CA ASN A 236 10.51 -13.09 -0.84
C ASN A 236 11.60 -12.25 -0.14
#